data_AF-A0A7C7V2J5-F1
#
_entry.id   AF-A0A7C7V2J5-F1
#
_cell.length_a   1.000
_cell.length_b   1.000
_cell.length_c   1.000
_cell.angle_alpha   90.00
_cell.angle_beta   90.00
_cell.angle_gamma   90.00
#
_symmetry.space_group_name_H-M   'P 1'
#
loop_
_entity.id
_entity.type
_entity.pdbx_description
1 polymer ?
#
loop_
_entity_poly.entity_id
_entity_poly.type
_entity_poly.pdbx_seq_one_letter_code
_entity_poly.pdbx_strand_id
1 'polypeptide(L)'
;MNRLWSTLLALAAACPIAAGGDGWPGGDPGPTEPAGGRIVRVTSGRCVGLDPRVACQEAEGKAREGLLAELAQLAEAISGQRLSGHRLVREQAWLLGQPDVEQNAALHVEEKPYGPVAEKRVTVTIGSEALARWSKRLAQQHSRRTVRLFGAAMATLAGWLGALVLITKLDRATGGYYRRVLVPAAFLALVAATVSGWMWLVGLE
;
A
#
# COMPACT_ATOMS: atom_id res chain seq x y z
N MET A 1 -4.98 -1.54 21.68
CA MET A 1 -4.31 -0.31 21.21
C MET A 1 -4.79 0.16 19.83
N ASN A 2 -6.09 0.01 19.47
CA ASN A 2 -6.62 0.33 18.12
C ASN A 2 -7.69 1.45 18.09
N ARG A 3 -7.90 2.21 19.16
CA ARG A 3 -8.98 3.23 19.22
C ARG A 3 -8.55 4.68 19.01
N LEU A 4 -7.25 4.95 18.84
CA LEU A 4 -6.73 6.32 18.67
C LEU A 4 -6.54 6.76 17.21
N TRP A 5 -6.70 5.86 16.24
CA TRP A 5 -6.56 6.21 14.82
C TRP A 5 -7.86 6.76 14.20
N SER A 6 -9.01 6.45 14.79
CA SER A 6 -10.32 6.83 14.26
C SER A 6 -10.64 8.33 14.43
N THR A 7 -10.03 9.00 15.40
CA THR A 7 -10.31 10.42 15.70
C THR A 7 -9.46 11.39 14.89
N LEU A 8 -8.32 10.96 14.32
CA LEU A 8 -7.50 11.83 13.46
C LEU A 8 -8.03 11.94 12.01
N LEU A 9 -8.89 11.01 11.58
CA LEU A 9 -9.51 11.06 10.24
C LEU A 9 -10.75 11.98 10.17
N ALA A 10 -11.31 12.38 11.32
CA ALA A 10 -12.52 13.21 11.36
C ALA A 10 -12.26 14.72 11.36
N LEU A 11 -11.01 15.17 11.59
CA LEU A 11 -10.71 16.61 11.73
C LEU A 11 -10.25 17.31 10.44
N ALA A 12 -10.29 16.63 9.29
CA ALA A 12 -9.88 17.21 8.00
C ALA A 12 -11.05 17.73 7.14
N ALA A 13 -12.29 17.73 7.65
CA ALA A 13 -13.50 18.06 6.88
C ALA A 13 -14.03 19.49 7.09
N ALA A 14 -13.18 20.43 7.52
CA ALA A 14 -13.52 21.85 7.56
C ALA A 14 -12.60 22.61 6.59
N CYS A 15 -12.88 22.53 5.29
CA CYS A 15 -12.31 23.47 4.32
C CYS A 15 -13.12 24.78 4.38
N PRO A 16 -12.52 25.91 4.79
CA PRO A 16 -13.12 27.20 4.53
C PRO A 16 -13.17 27.41 3.01
N ILE A 17 -14.37 27.58 2.47
CA ILE A 17 -14.58 27.98 1.08
C ILE A 17 -14.14 29.44 0.98
N ALA A 18 -12.86 29.65 0.67
CA ALA A 18 -12.36 30.95 0.26
C ALA A 18 -12.75 31.17 -1.20
N ALA A 19 -13.91 31.80 -1.41
CA ALA A 19 -14.32 32.34 -2.69
C ALA A 19 -13.49 33.63 -2.97
N GLY A 20 -12.24 33.45 -3.38
CA GLY A 20 -11.36 34.52 -3.87
C GLY A 20 -11.07 34.27 -5.35
N GLY A 21 -11.76 35.02 -6.21
CA GLY A 21 -11.48 35.02 -7.64
C GLY A 21 -10.24 35.85 -7.93
N ASP A 22 -9.13 35.20 -8.26
CA ASP A 22 -7.96 35.81 -8.87
C ASP A 22 -7.57 34.99 -10.09
N GLY A 23 -7.47 35.65 -11.24
CA GLY A 23 -7.19 35.03 -12.53
C GLY A 23 -5.96 34.14 -12.50
N TRP A 24 -6.07 32.97 -13.11
CA TRP A 24 -4.95 32.05 -13.33
C TRP A 24 -3.83 32.78 -14.08
N PRO A 25 -2.67 33.04 -13.46
CA PRO A 25 -1.50 33.46 -14.21
C PRO A 25 -1.04 32.24 -15.01
N GLY A 26 -1.20 32.28 -16.33
CA GLY A 26 -0.76 31.25 -17.27
C GLY A 26 0.76 31.12 -17.40
N GLY A 27 1.52 31.40 -16.33
CA GLY A 27 2.94 31.17 -16.24
C GLY A 27 3.21 30.35 -15.00
N ASP A 28 3.32 29.03 -15.15
CA ASP A 28 3.99 28.18 -14.16
C ASP A 28 5.39 28.80 -13.98
N PRO A 29 5.76 29.37 -12.81
CA PRO A 29 7.17 29.55 -12.51
C PRO A 29 7.76 28.15 -12.58
N GLY A 30 8.61 27.91 -13.60
CA GLY A 30 9.22 26.62 -13.82
C GLY A 30 9.75 26.11 -12.47
N PRO A 31 9.33 24.92 -12.02
CA PRO A 31 9.75 24.44 -10.71
C PRO A 31 11.28 24.45 -10.71
N THR A 32 11.87 25.24 -9.82
CA THR A 32 13.30 25.17 -9.54
C THR A 32 13.57 23.73 -9.16
N GLU A 33 14.11 22.94 -10.10
CA GLU A 33 14.34 21.51 -9.92
C GLU A 33 15.19 21.37 -8.64
N PRO A 34 14.63 20.84 -7.54
CA PRO A 34 15.44 20.64 -6.35
C PRO A 34 16.48 19.60 -6.74
N ALA A 35 17.76 19.97 -6.68
CA ALA A 35 18.87 19.10 -7.07
C ALA A 35 18.75 17.75 -6.33
N GLY A 36 18.22 16.73 -7.04
CA GLY A 36 18.02 15.36 -6.54
C GLY A 36 16.64 15.02 -5.94
N GLY A 37 15.66 15.94 -5.92
CA GLY A 37 14.29 15.66 -5.48
C GLY A 37 13.41 15.11 -6.60
N ARG A 38 12.22 14.58 -6.26
CA ARG A 38 11.21 14.15 -7.23
C ARG A 38 9.88 14.84 -6.94
N ILE A 39 9.27 15.41 -7.98
CA ILE A 39 7.96 16.05 -7.89
C ILE A 39 6.94 15.10 -8.52
N VAL A 40 5.92 14.73 -7.76
CA VAL A 40 4.78 13.94 -8.22
C VAL A 40 3.59 14.87 -8.38
N ARG A 41 3.11 15.06 -9.62
CA ARG A 41 1.97 15.92 -9.94
C ARG A 41 0.81 15.07 -10.42
N VAL A 42 -0.33 15.18 -9.76
CA VAL A 42 -1.56 14.46 -10.14
C VAL A 42 -2.72 15.43 -10.24
N THR A 43 -3.50 15.28 -11.30
CA THR A 43 -4.74 16.03 -11.52
C THR A 43 -5.89 15.04 -11.62
N SER A 44 -6.98 15.29 -10.90
CA SER A 44 -8.19 14.44 -10.93
C SER A 44 -8.88 14.41 -12.30
N GLY A 45 -8.55 15.37 -13.17
CA GLY A 45 -9.39 15.76 -14.29
C GLY A 45 -10.65 16.48 -13.82
N ARG A 46 -11.50 16.85 -14.78
CA ARG A 46 -12.78 17.51 -14.52
C ARG A 46 -13.82 16.49 -14.09
N CYS A 47 -14.33 16.62 -12.87
CA CYS A 47 -15.42 15.80 -12.34
C CYS A 47 -16.71 16.61 -12.35
N VAL A 48 -17.78 16.07 -12.94
CA VAL A 48 -19.08 16.74 -13.07
C VAL A 48 -20.06 16.07 -12.12
N GLY A 49 -20.73 16.85 -11.27
CA GLY A 49 -21.72 16.34 -10.32
C GLY A 49 -23.03 17.10 -10.39
N LEU A 50 -24.11 16.51 -9.86
CA LEU A 50 -25.40 17.19 -9.68
C LEU A 50 -25.39 18.15 -8.47
N ASP A 51 -24.47 17.94 -7.53
CA ASP A 51 -24.25 18.76 -6.33
C ASP A 51 -22.75 19.10 -6.26
N PRO A 52 -22.36 20.36 -5.95
CA PRO A 52 -20.96 20.74 -5.78
C PRO A 52 -20.20 19.83 -4.81
N ARG A 53 -20.85 19.34 -3.74
CA ARG A 53 -20.22 18.45 -2.77
C ARG A 53 -19.83 17.10 -3.38
N VAL A 54 -20.70 16.55 -4.23
CA VAL A 54 -20.46 15.26 -4.91
C VAL A 54 -19.35 15.42 -5.93
N ALA A 55 -19.36 16.49 -6.73
CA ALA A 55 -18.30 16.79 -7.69
C ALA A 55 -16.94 16.93 -6.99
N CYS A 56 -16.90 17.65 -5.86
CA CYS A 56 -15.70 17.77 -5.04
C CYS A 56 -15.21 16.42 -4.54
N GLN A 57 -16.07 15.63 -3.87
CA GLN A 57 -15.68 14.31 -3.34
C GLN A 57 -15.15 13.37 -4.42
N GLU A 58 -15.76 13.38 -5.61
CA GLU A 58 -15.29 12.58 -6.74
C GLU A 58 -13.90 13.05 -7.22
N ALA A 59 -13.69 14.36 -7.35
CA ALA A 59 -12.39 14.93 -7.68
C ALA A 59 -11.33 14.58 -6.62
N GLU A 60 -11.69 14.57 -5.34
CA GLU A 60 -10.80 14.15 -4.26
C GLU A 60 -10.42 12.67 -4.36
N GLY A 61 -11.42 11.81 -4.60
CA GLY A 61 -11.22 10.37 -4.81
C GLY A 61 -10.26 10.09 -5.96
N LYS A 62 -10.54 10.66 -7.14
CA LYS A 62 -9.71 10.49 -8.34
C LYS A 62 -8.29 11.04 -8.18
N ALA A 63 -8.13 12.23 -7.57
CA ALA A 63 -6.80 12.76 -7.28
C ALA A 63 -6.02 11.86 -6.32
N ARG A 64 -6.69 11.30 -5.30
CA ARG A 64 -6.07 10.38 -4.34
C ARG A 64 -5.65 9.07 -5.00
N GLU A 65 -6.51 8.48 -5.82
CA GLU A 65 -6.21 7.26 -6.58
C GLU A 65 -5.04 7.47 -7.54
N GLY A 66 -5.03 8.58 -8.28
CA GLY A 66 -3.92 8.94 -9.16
C GLY A 66 -2.61 9.14 -8.39
N LEU A 67 -2.65 9.80 -7.23
CA LEU A 67 -1.46 9.99 -6.38
C LEU A 67 -0.92 8.65 -5.88
N LEU A 68 -1.80 7.74 -5.45
CA LEU A 68 -1.41 6.40 -5.07
C LEU A 68 -0.80 5.65 -6.26
N ALA A 69 -1.40 5.71 -7.45
CA ALA A 69 -0.87 5.06 -8.65
C ALA A 69 0.54 5.54 -8.99
N GLU A 70 0.78 6.86 -8.97
CA GLU A 70 2.11 7.44 -9.19
C GLU A 70 3.13 7.00 -8.13
N LEU A 71 2.74 7.02 -6.85
CA LEU A 71 3.59 6.52 -5.76
C LEU A 71 3.88 5.01 -5.90
N ALA A 72 2.94 4.23 -6.41
CA ALA A 72 3.12 2.79 -6.65
C ALA A 72 4.14 2.55 -7.77
N GLN A 73 4.04 3.29 -8.87
CA GLN A 73 5.01 3.25 -9.96
C GLN A 73 6.40 3.67 -9.48
N LEU A 74 6.48 4.72 -8.66
CA LEU A 74 7.74 5.16 -8.08
C LEU A 74 8.34 4.09 -7.14
N ALA A 75 7.52 3.48 -6.30
CA ALA A 75 7.95 2.39 -5.43
C ALA A 75 8.43 1.17 -6.25
N GLU A 76 7.73 0.82 -7.33
CA GLU A 76 8.12 -0.26 -8.25
C GLU A 76 9.43 0.07 -8.97
N ALA A 77 9.62 1.30 -9.43
CA ALA A 77 10.86 1.75 -10.06
C ALA A 77 12.07 1.68 -9.10
N ILE A 78 11.87 2.01 -7.82
CA ILE A 78 12.95 2.03 -6.82
C ILE A 78 13.24 0.63 -6.28
N SER A 79 12.20 -0.16 -6.00
CA SER A 79 12.33 -1.44 -5.30
C SER A 79 12.24 -2.68 -6.20
N GLY A 80 11.81 -2.50 -7.46
CA GLY A 80 11.49 -3.59 -8.38
C GLY A 80 10.22 -4.36 -8.02
N GLN A 81 9.39 -3.84 -7.10
CA GLN A 81 8.23 -4.56 -6.57
C GLN A 81 6.97 -3.73 -6.54
N ARG A 82 5.85 -4.40 -6.88
CA ARG A 82 4.51 -3.83 -6.71
C ARG A 82 4.08 -3.94 -5.26
N LEU A 83 3.68 -2.81 -4.68
CA LEU A 83 3.11 -2.74 -3.34
C LEU A 83 1.59 -3.00 -3.39
N SER A 84 1.05 -3.67 -2.38
CA SER A 84 -0.40 -3.78 -2.21
C SER A 84 -1.01 -2.42 -1.84
N GLY A 85 -2.28 -2.19 -2.18
CA GLY A 85 -2.96 -0.92 -1.92
C GLY A 85 -2.91 -0.48 -0.45
N HIS A 86 -3.11 -1.41 0.50
CA HIS A 86 -3.01 -1.11 1.93
C HIS A 86 -1.60 -0.67 2.35
N ARG A 87 -0.56 -1.36 1.83
CA ARG A 87 0.83 -1.01 2.12
C ARG A 87 1.21 0.32 1.50
N LEU A 88 0.72 0.61 0.30
CA LEU A 88 0.94 1.86 -0.40
C LEU A 88 0.36 3.06 0.39
N VAL A 89 -0.85 2.93 0.94
CA VAL A 89 -1.44 3.95 1.82
C VAL A 89 -0.58 4.18 3.08
N ARG A 90 -0.05 3.10 3.67
CA ARG A 90 0.85 3.20 4.83
C ARG A 90 2.18 3.89 4.48
N GLU A 91 2.75 3.58 3.32
CA GLU A 91 3.98 4.21 2.86
C GLU A 91 3.75 5.67 2.45
N GLN A 92 2.59 6.00 1.87
CA GLN A 92 2.17 7.39 1.64
C GLN A 92 2.11 8.17 2.95
N ALA A 93 1.45 7.64 3.98
CA ALA A 93 1.36 8.29 5.28
C ALA A 93 2.74 8.47 5.93
N TRP A 94 3.65 7.50 5.75
CA TRP A 94 5.03 7.62 6.23
C TRP A 94 5.83 8.69 5.48
N LEU A 95 5.66 8.77 4.15
CA LEU A 95 6.31 9.79 3.31
C LEU A 95 5.85 11.20 3.68
N LEU A 96 4.54 11.42 3.82
CA LEU A 96 3.98 12.73 4.20
C LEU A 96 4.39 13.17 5.62
N GLY A 97 4.88 12.24 6.46
CA GLY A 97 5.44 12.56 7.76
C GLY A 97 6.95 12.87 7.76
N GLN A 98 7.61 12.88 6.61
CA GLN A 98 9.03 13.24 6.51
C GLN A 98 9.22 14.77 6.41
N PRO A 99 10.29 15.33 6.99
CA PRO A 99 10.51 16.79 7.01
C PRO A 99 10.74 17.40 5.62
N ASP A 100 11.24 16.62 4.65
CA ASP A 100 11.56 17.10 3.30
C ASP A 100 10.48 16.74 2.28
N VAL A 101 9.26 16.49 2.75
CA VAL A 101 8.12 16.15 1.90
C VAL A 101 7.04 17.20 2.07
N GLU A 102 6.74 17.90 0.99
CA GLU A 102 5.69 18.91 0.95
C GLU A 102 4.54 18.44 0.08
N GLN A 103 3.32 18.62 0.58
CA GLN A 103 2.10 18.33 -0.17
C GLN A 103 1.29 19.62 -0.35
N ASN A 104 1.16 20.04 -1.61
CA ASN A 104 0.32 21.16 -2.00
C ASN A 104 -0.90 20.62 -2.74
N ALA A 105 -2.10 20.99 -2.28
CA ALA A 105 -3.35 20.61 -2.92
C ALA A 105 -4.16 21.86 -3.26
N ALA A 106 -4.62 21.94 -4.50
CA ALA A 106 -5.52 22.98 -4.99
C ALA A 106 -6.82 22.33 -5.46
N LEU A 107 -7.95 22.85 -5.00
CA LEU A 107 -9.28 22.45 -5.43
C LEU A 107 -9.92 23.64 -6.15
N HIS A 108 -10.29 23.43 -7.39
CA HIS A 108 -11.02 24.40 -8.20
C HIS A 108 -12.43 23.91 -8.45
N VAL A 109 -13.42 24.78 -8.24
CA VAL A 109 -14.83 24.48 -8.46
C VAL A 109 -15.40 25.57 -9.34
N GLU A 110 -16.03 25.17 -10.45
CA GLU A 110 -16.60 26.05 -11.45
C GLU A 110 -18.06 25.66 -11.70
N GLU A 111 -18.99 26.60 -11.54
CA GLU A 111 -20.41 26.37 -11.85
C GLU A 111 -20.63 26.53 -13.35
N LYS A 112 -21.13 25.48 -14.02
CA LYS A 112 -21.42 25.49 -15.48
C LYS A 112 -22.89 25.27 -15.76
N PRO A 113 -23.39 25.61 -16.97
CA PRO A 113 -24.80 25.43 -17.34
C PRO A 113 -25.33 23.99 -17.19
N TYR A 114 -24.44 23.00 -17.17
CA TYR A 114 -24.75 21.59 -17.04
C TYR A 114 -24.42 21.00 -15.66
N GLY A 115 -24.09 21.85 -14.67
CA GLY A 115 -23.79 21.49 -13.30
C GLY A 115 -22.38 21.89 -12.84
N PRO A 116 -22.10 21.77 -11.53
CA PRO A 116 -20.79 22.08 -10.95
C PRO A 116 -19.72 21.12 -11.45
N VAL A 117 -18.56 21.70 -11.78
CA VAL A 117 -17.36 20.97 -12.19
C VAL A 117 -16.26 21.22 -11.17
N ALA A 118 -15.72 20.15 -10.60
CA ALA A 118 -14.60 20.22 -9.67
C ALA A 118 -13.34 19.60 -10.29
N GLU A 119 -12.19 20.22 -10.03
CA GLU A 119 -10.86 19.73 -10.40
C GLU A 119 -9.93 19.86 -9.19
N LYS A 120 -9.30 18.76 -8.80
CA LYS A 120 -8.29 18.72 -7.73
C LYS A 120 -6.92 18.43 -8.31
N ARG A 121 -5.96 19.30 -8.00
CA ARG A 121 -4.55 19.10 -8.30
C ARG A 121 -3.80 18.86 -7.00
N VAL A 122 -2.99 17.80 -6.98
CA VAL A 122 -2.14 17.46 -5.84
C VAL A 122 -0.71 17.37 -6.35
N THR A 123 0.16 18.18 -5.75
CA THR A 123 1.60 18.18 -6.00
C THR A 123 2.30 17.73 -4.73
N VAL A 124 3.07 16.66 -4.82
CA VAL A 124 3.91 16.17 -3.73
C VAL A 124 5.37 16.34 -4.15
N THR A 125 6.09 17.17 -3.41
CA THR A 125 7.53 17.37 -3.59
C THR A 125 8.26 16.48 -2.60
N ILE A 126 9.08 15.55 -3.10
CA ILE A 126 9.85 14.61 -2.28
C ILE A 126 11.32 15.01 -2.36
N GLY A 127 11.90 15.45 -1.25
CA GLY A 127 13.32 15.74 -1.13
C GLY A 127 14.19 14.49 -1.34
N SER A 128 15.43 14.70 -1.79
CA SER A 128 16.40 13.63 -2.06
C SER A 128 16.68 12.75 -0.84
N GLU A 129 16.78 13.35 0.35
CA GLU A 129 16.98 12.63 1.61
C GLU A 129 15.79 11.78 2.01
N ALA A 130 14.56 12.30 1.86
CA ALA A 130 13.34 11.55 2.10
C ALA A 130 13.22 10.36 1.13
N LEU A 131 13.55 10.57 -0.15
CA LEU A 131 13.56 9.53 -1.18
C LEU A 131 14.58 8.43 -0.86
N ALA A 132 15.79 8.79 -0.41
CA ALA A 132 16.83 7.84 -0.02
C ALA A 132 16.45 7.04 1.24
N ARG A 133 15.82 7.68 2.23
CA ARG A 133 15.31 6.98 3.41
C ARG A 133 14.18 6.02 3.04
N TRP A 134 13.29 6.45 2.14
CA TRP A 134 12.19 5.63 1.66
C TRP A 134 12.68 4.41 0.89
N SER A 135 13.64 4.58 -0.04
CA SER A 135 14.22 3.47 -0.80
C SER A 135 14.88 2.44 0.11
N LYS A 136 15.68 2.88 1.08
CA LYS A 136 16.31 2.02 2.09
C LYS A 136 15.27 1.26 2.92
N ARG A 137 14.18 1.93 3.30
CA ARG A 137 13.08 1.34 4.05
C ARG A 137 12.37 0.26 3.22
N LEU A 138 12.05 0.54 1.96
CA LEU A 138 11.43 -0.44 1.05
C LEU A 138 12.32 -1.67 0.86
N ALA A 139 13.63 -1.47 0.64
CA ALA A 139 14.60 -2.55 0.51
C ALA A 139 14.71 -3.40 1.80
N GLN A 140 14.73 -2.76 2.97
CA GLN A 140 14.78 -3.46 4.25
C GLN A 140 13.51 -4.28 4.51
N GLN A 141 12.33 -3.71 4.20
CA GLN A 141 11.08 -4.44 4.33
C GLN A 141 11.04 -5.64 3.39
N HIS A 142 11.50 -5.48 2.14
CA HIS A 142 11.60 -6.59 1.19
C HIS A 142 12.52 -7.69 1.71
N SER A 143 13.74 -7.35 2.13
CA SER A 143 14.70 -8.31 2.68
C SER A 143 14.10 -9.10 3.85
N ARG A 144 13.44 -8.42 4.79
CA ARG A 144 12.78 -9.09 5.93
C ARG A 144 11.68 -10.05 5.48
N ARG A 145 10.87 -9.66 4.49
CA ARG A 145 9.82 -10.53 3.94
C ARG A 145 10.41 -11.76 3.28
N THR A 146 11.42 -11.57 2.44
CA THR A 146 12.11 -12.66 1.74
C THR A 146 12.75 -13.64 2.71
N VAL A 147 13.47 -13.15 3.72
CA VAL A 147 14.07 -14.00 4.76
C VAL A 147 12.99 -14.79 5.52
N ARG A 148 11.86 -14.17 5.87
CA ARG A 148 10.74 -14.87 6.53
C ARG A 148 10.12 -15.96 5.65
N LEU A 149 9.88 -15.67 4.36
CA LEU A 149 9.31 -16.63 3.42
C LEU A 149 10.26 -17.82 3.18
N PHE A 150 11.55 -17.55 2.98
CA PHE A 150 12.56 -18.61 2.88
C PHE A 150 12.66 -19.43 4.17
N GLY A 151 12.65 -18.78 5.33
CA GLY A 151 12.63 -19.46 6.62
C GLY A 151 11.40 -20.37 6.78
N ALA A 152 10.22 -19.89 6.42
CA ALA A 152 8.98 -20.67 6.46
C ALA A 152 9.00 -21.85 5.47
N ALA A 153 9.54 -21.66 4.27
CA ALA A 153 9.71 -22.73 3.29
C ALA A 153 10.66 -23.83 3.81
N MET A 154 11.80 -23.44 4.37
CA MET A 154 12.76 -24.37 4.97
C MET A 154 12.17 -25.11 6.18
N ALA A 155 11.42 -24.41 7.03
CA ALA A 155 10.71 -25.02 8.15
C ALA A 155 9.66 -26.03 7.68
N THR A 156 8.93 -25.71 6.62
CA THR A 156 7.96 -26.64 5.99
C THR A 156 8.68 -27.89 5.50
N LEU A 157 9.77 -27.74 4.74
CA LEU A 157 10.55 -28.88 4.23
C LEU A 157 11.07 -29.77 5.37
N ALA A 158 11.65 -29.16 6.41
CA ALA A 158 12.13 -29.88 7.58
C ALA A 158 11.00 -30.61 8.32
N GLY A 159 9.83 -29.97 8.46
CA GLY A 159 8.64 -30.57 9.04
C GLY A 159 8.13 -31.80 8.27
N TRP A 160 8.09 -31.71 6.95
CA TRP A 160 7.72 -32.83 6.07
C TRP A 160 8.71 -34.00 6.20
N LEU A 161 10.02 -33.74 6.16
CA LEU A 161 11.04 -34.77 6.35
C LEU A 161 10.93 -35.44 7.73
N GLY A 162 10.76 -34.64 8.78
CA GLY A 162 10.57 -35.15 10.15
C GLY A 162 9.33 -36.03 10.28
N ALA A 163 8.22 -35.63 9.66
CA ALA A 163 6.98 -36.40 9.68
C ALA A 163 7.08 -37.71 8.90
N LEU A 164 7.78 -37.74 7.76
CA LEU A 164 8.05 -38.98 7.03
C LEU A 164 8.87 -39.97 7.88
N VAL A 165 9.92 -39.49 8.55
CA VAL A 165 10.71 -40.31 9.48
C VAL A 165 9.81 -40.84 10.60
N LEU A 166 8.94 -40.01 11.18
CA LEU A 166 8.00 -40.42 12.21
C LEU A 166 7.04 -41.52 11.73
N ILE A 167 6.45 -41.37 10.53
CA ILE A 167 5.57 -42.37 9.92
C ILE A 167 6.31 -43.69 9.75
N THR A 168 7.55 -43.69 9.23
CA THR A 168 8.31 -44.95 9.07
C THR A 168 8.63 -45.65 10.39
N LYS A 169 8.88 -44.88 11.46
CA LYS A 169 9.09 -45.44 12.81
C LYS A 169 7.80 -46.03 13.36
N LEU A 170 6.67 -45.35 13.15
CA LEU A 170 5.36 -45.80 13.61
C LEU A 170 4.86 -47.03 12.84
N ASP A 171 5.12 -47.11 11.54
CA ASP A 171 4.85 -48.27 10.69
C ASP A 171 5.62 -49.50 11.17
N ARG A 172 6.91 -49.34 11.50
CA ARG A 172 7.72 -50.41 12.09
C ARG A 172 7.22 -50.84 13.47
N ALA A 173 6.79 -49.90 14.31
CA ALA A 173 6.29 -50.20 15.65
C ALA A 173 4.94 -50.93 15.64
N THR A 174 4.09 -50.66 14.64
CA THR A 174 2.74 -51.25 14.51
C THR A 174 2.71 -52.53 13.68
N GLY A 175 3.86 -53.00 13.18
CA GLY A 175 3.95 -54.18 12.33
C GLY A 175 3.20 -54.05 11.00
N GLY A 176 2.92 -52.83 10.54
CA GLY A 176 2.25 -52.54 9.27
C GLY A 176 0.73 -52.73 9.22
N TYR A 177 0.07 -53.09 10.33
CA TYR A 177 -1.37 -53.42 10.33
C TYR A 177 -2.27 -52.23 9.92
N TYR A 178 -1.89 -51.01 10.29
CA TYR A 178 -2.67 -49.78 10.05
C TYR A 178 -2.16 -48.91 8.89
N ARG A 179 -1.24 -49.42 8.07
CA ARG A 179 -0.54 -48.63 7.03
C ARG A 179 -1.49 -47.92 6.07
N ARG A 180 -2.58 -48.58 5.67
CA ARG A 180 -3.59 -48.03 4.73
C ARG A 180 -4.34 -46.82 5.27
N VAL A 181 -4.47 -46.68 6.59
CA VAL A 181 -5.21 -45.57 7.23
C VAL A 181 -4.26 -44.51 7.76
N LEU A 182 -3.14 -44.91 8.39
CA LEU A 182 -2.18 -44.00 8.99
C LEU A 182 -1.51 -43.08 7.97
N VAL A 183 -1.05 -43.63 6.84
CA VAL A 183 -0.34 -42.85 5.81
C VAL A 183 -1.22 -41.73 5.24
N PRO A 184 -2.44 -41.98 4.72
CA PRO A 184 -3.28 -40.90 4.21
C PRO A 184 -3.72 -39.92 5.30
N ALA A 185 -4.01 -40.40 6.52
CA ALA A 185 -4.40 -39.51 7.62
C ALA A 185 -3.27 -38.55 8.01
N ALA A 186 -2.03 -39.06 8.13
CA ALA A 186 -0.86 -38.23 8.44
C ALA A 186 -0.55 -37.25 7.32
N PHE A 187 -0.68 -37.68 6.06
CA PHE A 187 -0.51 -36.81 4.91
C PHE A 187 -1.55 -35.68 4.88
N LEU A 188 -2.83 -36.01 5.09
CA LEU A 188 -3.90 -35.00 5.19
C LEU A 188 -3.64 -33.99 6.31
N ALA A 189 -3.22 -34.47 7.48
CA ALA A 189 -2.87 -33.61 8.61
C ALA A 189 -1.70 -32.66 8.27
N LEU A 190 -0.65 -33.16 7.59
CA LEU A 190 0.49 -32.34 7.16
C LEU A 190 0.10 -31.28 6.13
N VAL A 191 -0.71 -31.66 5.14
CA VAL A 191 -1.21 -30.71 4.13
C VAL A 191 -2.06 -29.63 4.80
N ALA A 192 -3.01 -30.02 5.67
CA ALA A 192 -3.84 -29.08 6.41
C ALA A 192 -2.99 -28.12 7.26
N ALA A 193 -2.03 -28.64 8.03
CA ALA A 193 -1.12 -27.83 8.84
C ALA A 193 -0.28 -26.87 7.99
N THR A 194 0.22 -27.33 6.84
CA THR A 194 0.99 -26.51 5.90
C THR A 194 0.12 -25.37 5.37
N VAL A 195 -1.07 -25.67 4.85
CA VAL A 195 -2.01 -24.66 4.34
C VAL A 195 -2.37 -23.64 5.42
N SER A 196 -2.74 -24.08 6.62
CA SER A 196 -3.04 -23.19 7.75
C SER A 196 -1.84 -22.31 8.13
N GLY A 197 -0.63 -22.88 8.14
CA GLY A 197 0.60 -22.13 8.42
C GLY A 197 0.86 -21.02 7.40
N TRP A 198 0.67 -21.31 6.10
CA TRP A 198 0.84 -20.32 5.03
C TRP A 198 -0.26 -19.26 5.05
N MET A 199 -1.51 -19.63 5.31
CA MET A 199 -2.61 -18.66 5.45
C MET A 199 -2.37 -17.69 6.60
N TRP A 200 -1.88 -18.18 7.74
CA TRP A 200 -1.54 -17.32 8.88
C TRP A 200 -0.35 -16.40 8.57
N LEU A 201 0.69 -16.92 7.91
CA LEU A 201 1.86 -16.14 7.52
C LEU A 201 1.53 -15.00 6.55
N VAL A 202 0.67 -15.26 5.55
CA VAL A 202 0.27 -14.27 4.55
C VAL A 202 -0.80 -13.31 5.08
N GLY A 203 -1.72 -13.78 5.92
CA GLY A 203 -2.81 -12.97 6.48
C GLY A 203 -2.38 -11.96 7.54
N LEU A 204 -1.14 -12.02 8.02
CA LEU A 204 -0.55 -11.05 8.96
C LEU A 204 0.04 -9.80 8.27
N GLU A 205 -0.01 -9.72 6.93
CA GLU A 205 0.48 -8.59 6.13
C GLU A 205 -0.62 -7.61 5.72
#